data_AF-A0A8S4A6F6-F1
#
_entry.id   AF-A0A8S4A6F6-F1
#
_cell.length_a   1.000
_cell.length_b   1.000
_cell.length_c   1.000
_cell.angle_alpha   90.00
_cell.angle_beta   90.00
_cell.angle_gamma   90.00
#
_symmetry.space_group_name_H-M   'P 1'
#
loop_
_entity.id
_entity.type
_entity.pdbx_description
1 polymer ?
#
loop_
_entity_poly.entity_id
_entity_poly.type
_entity_poly.pdbx_seq_one_letter_code
_entity_poly.pdbx_strand_id
1 'polypeptide(L)'
;MARDETAAEAETQSLKALYQEFSENTSMHGLGRVFAVSSTWRRVTWSGLCLLALGFAVYQFVTTISDFYSYPVTTIVTLKHESRAIFPGITICNLNRKRKSKIGPELLKQTSGFKEVTSVFVHISVHLHVCL
;
A
#
# COMPACT_ATOMS: atom_id res chain seq x y z
N MET A 1 -27.34 -49.07 18.33
CA MET A 1 -26.87 -48.40 17.10
C MET A 1 -27.88 -47.42 16.49
N ALA A 2 -29.13 -47.33 16.94
CA ALA A 2 -30.16 -46.48 16.31
C ALA A 2 -30.24 -45.00 16.79
N ARG A 3 -29.31 -44.53 17.66
CA ARG A 3 -29.37 -43.17 18.24
C ARG A 3 -28.51 -42.14 17.50
N ASP A 4 -27.62 -42.60 16.63
CA ASP A 4 -26.73 -41.78 15.82
C ASP A 4 -27.42 -41.27 14.54
N GLU A 5 -28.24 -42.12 13.91
CA GLU A 5 -29.01 -41.76 12.71
C GLU A 5 -30.05 -40.66 12.98
N THR A 6 -30.70 -40.66 14.15
CA THR A 6 -31.71 -39.64 14.51
C THR A 6 -31.12 -38.24 14.74
N ALA A 7 -29.85 -38.15 15.17
CA ALA A 7 -29.19 -36.86 15.38
C ALA A 7 -28.67 -36.29 14.05
N ALA A 8 -28.13 -37.14 13.19
CA ALA A 8 -27.69 -36.76 11.85
C ALA A 8 -28.85 -36.27 10.98
N GLU A 9 -30.01 -36.92 11.04
CA GLU A 9 -31.21 -36.48 10.30
C GLU A 9 -31.76 -35.14 10.81
N ALA A 10 -31.75 -34.90 12.12
CA ALA A 10 -32.20 -33.65 12.74
C ALA A 10 -31.28 -32.47 12.40
N GLU A 11 -29.95 -32.67 12.45
CA GLU A 11 -28.95 -31.69 12.01
C GLU A 11 -29.12 -31.37 10.52
N THR A 12 -29.30 -32.38 9.68
CA THR A 12 -29.47 -32.17 8.24
C THR A 12 -30.76 -31.41 7.92
N GLN A 13 -31.83 -31.64 8.66
CA GLN A 13 -33.09 -30.89 8.54
C GLN A 13 -32.95 -29.44 9.02
N SER A 14 -32.26 -29.19 10.14
CA SER A 14 -32.03 -27.83 10.67
C SER A 14 -31.15 -27.01 9.73
N LEU A 15 -30.09 -27.62 9.19
CA LEU A 15 -29.22 -27.00 8.19
C LEU A 15 -30.00 -26.65 6.93
N LYS A 16 -30.86 -27.55 6.46
CA LYS A 16 -31.69 -27.31 5.28
C LYS A 16 -32.68 -26.16 5.49
N ALA A 17 -33.28 -26.07 6.68
CA ALA A 17 -34.16 -24.97 7.07
C ALA A 17 -33.39 -23.63 7.15
N LEU A 18 -32.19 -23.63 7.76
CA LEU A 18 -31.31 -22.46 7.80
C LEU A 18 -30.95 -22.00 6.39
N TYR A 19 -30.52 -22.90 5.50
CA TYR A 19 -30.19 -22.53 4.13
C TYR A 19 -31.38 -21.98 3.34
N GLN A 20 -32.60 -22.49 3.59
CA GLN A 20 -33.82 -21.94 3.00
C GLN A 20 -34.12 -20.53 3.53
N GLU A 21 -34.06 -20.33 4.84
CA GLU A 21 -34.25 -19.03 5.49
C GLU A 21 -33.22 -18.01 5.00
N PHE A 22 -31.94 -18.39 4.92
CA PHE A 22 -30.88 -17.55 4.35
C PHE A 22 -31.12 -17.25 2.88
N SER A 23 -31.63 -18.19 2.08
CA SER A 23 -31.91 -17.97 0.66
C SER A 23 -33.07 -17.01 0.40
N GLU A 24 -34.05 -16.97 1.32
CA GLU A 24 -35.20 -16.08 1.25
C GLU A 24 -34.88 -14.69 1.81
N ASN A 25 -34.05 -14.63 2.86
CA ASN A 25 -33.75 -13.40 3.58
C ASN A 25 -32.54 -12.63 3.00
N THR A 26 -31.66 -13.30 2.24
CA THR A 26 -30.52 -12.66 1.59
C THR A 26 -30.93 -12.16 0.21
N SER A 27 -30.78 -10.86 -0.07
CA SER A 27 -31.07 -10.24 -1.37
C SER A 27 -30.17 -10.72 -2.54
N MET A 28 -29.42 -11.80 -2.34
CA MET A 28 -28.55 -12.41 -3.33
C MET A 28 -29.40 -13.22 -4.32
N HIS A 29 -29.82 -12.56 -5.40
CA HIS A 29 -30.69 -13.09 -6.48
C HIS A 29 -30.18 -14.41 -7.14
N GLY A 30 -28.97 -14.87 -6.81
CA GLY A 30 -28.38 -16.11 -7.30
C GLY A 30 -28.82 -17.38 -6.56
N LEU A 31 -29.13 -17.31 -5.26
CA LEU A 31 -29.45 -18.50 -4.45
C LEU A 31 -30.77 -19.15 -4.89
N GLY A 32 -31.78 -18.36 -5.27
CA GLY A 32 -33.04 -18.89 -5.78
C GLY A 32 -32.89 -19.76 -7.04
N ARG A 33 -31.87 -19.51 -7.89
CA ARG A 33 -31.59 -20.33 -9.09
C ARG A 33 -30.87 -21.65 -8.76
N VAL A 34 -30.16 -21.72 -7.63
CA VAL A 34 -29.55 -22.96 -7.13
C VAL A 34 -30.64 -23.93 -6.64
N PHE A 35 -31.67 -23.42 -5.97
CA PHE A 35 -32.71 -24.25 -5.35
C PHE A 35 -33.90 -24.57 -6.28
N ALA A 36 -34.24 -23.72 -7.25
CA ALA A 36 -35.41 -23.90 -8.12
C ALA A 36 -35.25 -24.94 -9.26
N VAL A 37 -34.03 -25.45 -9.52
CA VAL A 37 -33.75 -26.32 -10.67
C VAL A 37 -33.66 -27.79 -10.24
N SER A 38 -34.38 -28.71 -10.89
CA SER A 38 -34.36 -30.15 -10.57
C SER A 38 -33.12 -30.89 -11.10
N SER A 39 -32.46 -30.35 -12.13
CA SER A 39 -31.28 -30.97 -12.75
C SER A 39 -30.01 -30.69 -11.94
N THR A 40 -29.38 -31.76 -11.44
CA THR A 40 -28.15 -31.74 -10.63
C THR A 40 -27.00 -31.00 -11.31
N TRP A 41 -26.86 -31.08 -12.64
CA TRP A 41 -25.81 -30.38 -13.39
C TRP A 41 -25.91 -28.85 -13.25
N ARG A 42 -27.11 -28.29 -13.45
CA ARG A 42 -27.33 -26.84 -13.31
C ARG A 42 -27.13 -26.37 -11.87
N ARG A 43 -27.48 -27.20 -10.86
CA ARG A 43 -27.24 -26.86 -9.45
C ARG A 43 -25.76 -26.69 -9.15
N VAL A 44 -24.91 -27.59 -9.66
CA VAL A 44 -23.46 -27.52 -9.45
C VAL A 44 -22.88 -26.27 -10.12
N THR A 45 -23.31 -25.94 -11.34
CA THR A 45 -22.87 -24.71 -12.03
C THR A 45 -23.24 -23.45 -11.25
N TRP A 46 -24.49 -23.34 -10.79
CA TRP A 46 -24.92 -22.16 -10.02
C TRP A 46 -24.25 -22.08 -8.64
N SER A 47 -24.03 -23.22 -7.99
CA SER A 47 -23.32 -23.28 -6.70
C SER A 47 -21.86 -22.85 -6.86
N GLY A 48 -21.17 -23.34 -7.90
CA GLY A 48 -19.81 -22.94 -8.21
C GLY A 48 -19.71 -21.45 -8.53
N LEU A 49 -20.65 -20.91 -9.30
CA LEU A 49 -20.70 -19.47 -9.59
C LEU A 49 -20.92 -18.63 -8.32
N CYS A 50 -21.81 -19.06 -7.43
CA CYS A 50 -22.03 -18.40 -6.14
C CYS A 50 -20.77 -18.44 -5.26
N LEU A 51 -20.08 -19.58 -5.19
CA LEU A 51 -18.83 -19.71 -4.42
C LEU A 51 -17.71 -18.83 -4.98
N LEU A 52 -17.57 -18.77 -6.30
CA LEU A 52 -16.60 -17.89 -6.95
C LEU A 52 -16.91 -16.41 -6.68
N ALA A 53 -18.17 -16.02 -6.82
CA ALA A 53 -18.60 -14.65 -6.53
C ALA A 53 -18.36 -14.28 -5.05
N LEU A 54 -18.66 -15.19 -4.13
CA LEU A 54 -18.40 -15.01 -2.70
C LEU A 54 -16.90 -14.88 -2.41
N GLY A 55 -16.07 -15.74 -2.99
CA GLY A 55 -14.61 -15.68 -2.84
C GLY A 55 -14.04 -14.36 -3.35
N PHE A 56 -14.50 -13.89 -4.52
CA PHE A 56 -14.09 -12.59 -5.06
C PHE A 56 -14.55 -11.42 -4.18
N ALA A 57 -15.76 -11.47 -3.65
CA ALA A 57 -16.28 -10.44 -2.75
C ALA A 57 -15.45 -10.36 -1.45
N VAL A 58 -15.11 -11.50 -0.85
CA VAL A 58 -14.23 -11.55 0.34
C VAL A 58 -12.85 -11.00 0.02
N TYR A 59 -12.26 -11.38 -1.12
CA TYR A 59 -10.98 -10.85 -1.57
C TYR A 59 -11.00 -9.33 -1.70
N GLN A 60 -12.03 -8.76 -2.35
CA GLN A 60 -12.19 -7.32 -2.49
C GLN A 60 -12.39 -6.62 -1.15
N PHE A 61 -13.15 -7.24 -0.24
CA PHE A 61 -13.38 -6.69 1.09
C PHE A 61 -12.09 -6.61 1.90
N VAL A 62 -11.30 -7.69 1.93
CA VAL A 62 -9.99 -7.73 2.61
C VAL A 62 -9.04 -6.69 2.04
N THR A 63 -8.95 -6.60 0.72
CA THR A 63 -8.10 -5.60 0.03
C THR A 63 -8.51 -4.18 0.41
N THR A 64 -9.81 -3.88 0.34
CA THR A 64 -10.34 -2.55 0.70
C THR A 64 -10.08 -2.20 2.16
N ILE A 65 -10.22 -3.16 3.08
CA ILE A 65 -9.92 -2.96 4.49
C ILE A 65 -8.42 -2.72 4.71
N SER A 66 -7.57 -3.50 4.04
CA SER A 66 -6.11 -3.32 4.11
C SER A 66 -5.72 -1.93 3.62
N ASP A 67 -6.30 -1.48 2.51
CA ASP A 67 -6.08 -0.14 1.97
C ASP A 67 -6.58 0.95 2.94
N PHE A 68 -7.73 0.73 3.59
CA PHE A 68 -8.24 1.65 4.62
C PHE A 68 -7.27 1.79 5.81
N TYR A 69 -6.74 0.67 6.32
CA TYR A 69 -5.75 0.68 7.41
C TYR A 69 -4.35 1.12 6.98
N SER A 70 -4.06 1.19 5.68
CA SER A 70 -2.81 1.71 5.15
C SER A 70 -2.75 3.25 5.18
N TYR A 71 -3.84 3.91 5.59
CA TYR A 71 -3.97 5.37 5.67
C TYR A 71 -3.37 6.12 4.47
N PRO A 72 -3.70 5.75 3.22
CA PRO A 72 -3.15 6.43 2.06
C PRO A 72 -3.63 7.88 2.06
N VAL A 73 -2.69 8.83 2.12
CA VAL A 73 -3.00 10.26 2.07
C VAL A 73 -3.12 10.68 0.61
N THR A 74 -4.34 10.83 0.11
CA THR A 74 -4.59 11.36 -1.23
C THR A 74 -4.49 12.89 -1.19
N THR A 75 -3.35 13.45 -1.63
CA THR A 75 -3.17 14.90 -1.74
C THR A 75 -3.78 15.42 -3.06
N ILE A 76 -4.91 16.12 -2.98
CA ILE A 76 -5.52 16.79 -4.12
C ILE A 76 -4.88 18.17 -4.29
N VAL A 77 -4.07 18.36 -5.34
CA VAL A 77 -3.45 19.66 -5.65
C VAL A 77 -4.41 20.47 -6.52
N THR A 78 -5.08 21.46 -5.91
CA THR A 78 -5.94 22.40 -6.63
C THR A 78 -5.21 23.71 -6.88
N LEU A 79 -5.09 24.14 -8.13
CA LEU A 79 -4.54 25.45 -8.50
C LEU A 79 -5.61 26.54 -8.30
N LYS A 80 -5.57 27.23 -7.17
CA LYS A 80 -6.37 28.45 -6.96
C LYS A 80 -5.61 29.66 -7.48
N HIS A 81 -6.17 30.32 -8.50
CA HIS A 81 -5.66 31.60 -9.01
C HIS A 81 -6.25 32.73 -8.17
N GLU A 82 -5.51 33.14 -7.15
CA GLU A 82 -5.85 34.32 -6.34
C GLU A 82 -5.38 35.60 -7.05
N SER A 83 -6.25 36.62 -7.12
CA SER A 83 -5.93 37.91 -7.75
C SER A 83 -4.91 38.75 -6.96
N ARG A 84 -4.69 38.41 -5.69
CA ARG A 84 -3.71 39.04 -4.79
C ARG A 84 -2.96 37.97 -4.00
N ALA A 85 -1.76 37.62 -4.46
CA ALA A 85 -0.83 36.76 -3.72
C ALA A 85 0.11 37.62 -2.88
N ILE A 86 0.39 37.19 -1.64
CA ILE A 86 1.43 37.83 -0.80
C ILE A 86 2.78 37.51 -1.44
N PHE A 87 3.57 38.55 -1.71
CA PHE A 87 4.92 38.37 -2.24
C PHE A 87 5.80 37.67 -1.20
N PRO A 88 6.48 36.55 -1.53
CA PRO A 88 7.28 35.82 -0.57
C PRO A 88 8.49 36.63 -0.12
N GLY A 89 9.02 36.32 1.06
CA GLY A 89 10.29 36.88 1.51
C GLY A 89 11.44 36.40 0.61
N ILE A 90 12.02 37.30 -0.18
CA ILE A 90 13.21 36.98 -0.98
C ILE A 90 14.45 37.20 -0.10
N THR A 91 15.20 36.13 0.15
CA THR A 91 16.52 36.23 0.78
C THR A 91 17.60 35.99 -0.27
N ILE A 92 18.38 37.02 -0.58
CA ILE A 92 19.54 36.91 -1.47
C ILE A 92 20.78 36.73 -0.61
N CYS A 93 21.36 35.53 -0.64
CA CYS A 93 22.62 35.24 0.02
C CYS A 93 23.77 35.29 -0.98
N ASN A 94 24.85 35.99 -0.63
CA ASN A 94 26.09 35.90 -1.38
C ASN A 94 26.68 34.49 -1.23
N LEU A 95 26.98 33.81 -2.35
CA LEU A 95 27.62 32.48 -2.38
C LEU A 95 29.00 32.48 -1.70
N ASN A 96 29.62 33.66 -1.57
CA ASN A 96 30.86 33.82 -0.85
C ASN A 96 30.64 33.69 0.67
N ARG A 97 30.76 32.46 1.18
CA ARG A 97 30.61 32.10 2.60
C ARG A 97 31.51 32.89 3.56
N LYS A 98 32.66 33.39 3.08
CA LYS A 98 33.67 34.05 3.93
C LYS A 98 34.28 35.25 3.22
N ARG A 99 34.23 36.42 3.83
CA ARG A 99 34.82 37.65 3.28
C ARG A 99 36.31 37.68 3.61
N LYS A 100 37.20 37.62 2.60
CA LYS A 100 38.67 37.60 2.81
C LYS A 100 39.18 38.73 3.72
N SER A 101 38.55 39.90 3.67
CA SER A 101 38.89 41.05 4.52
C SER A 101 38.49 40.94 5.99
N LYS A 102 37.74 39.90 6.37
CA LYS A 102 37.25 39.66 7.74
C LYS A 102 37.74 38.33 8.31
N ILE A 103 38.65 37.66 7.61
CA ILE A 103 39.25 36.39 8.02
C ILE A 103 40.65 36.71 8.56
N GLY A 104 40.96 36.23 9.77
CA GLY A 104 42.31 36.34 10.33
C GLY A 104 43.33 35.52 9.52
N PRO A 105 44.62 35.89 9.53
CA PRO A 105 45.66 35.24 8.71
C PRO A 105 45.77 33.72 8.95
N GLU A 106 45.41 33.25 10.16
CA GLU A 106 45.43 31.84 10.52
C GLU A 106 44.41 31.00 9.72
N LEU A 107 43.21 31.54 9.51
CA LEU A 107 42.11 30.85 8.81
C LEU A 107 42.30 30.84 7.29
N LEU A 108 43.04 31.82 6.73
CA LEU A 108 43.47 31.79 5.33
C LEU A 108 44.44 30.63 5.09
N LYS A 109 45.36 30.39 6.04
CA LYS A 109 46.34 29.30 5.97
C LYS A 109 45.69 27.92 6.07
N GLN A 110 44.60 27.79 6.85
CA GLN A 110 43.84 26.55 6.97
C GLN A 110 43.16 26.14 5.64
N THR A 111 42.71 27.11 4.83
CA THR A 111 42.13 26.81 3.51
C THR A 111 43.17 26.39 2.46
N SER A 112 44.43 26.82 2.59
CA SER A 112 45.52 26.38 1.70
C SER A 112 46.07 24.99 2.05
N GLY A 113 46.04 24.59 3.34
CA GLY A 113 46.51 23.26 3.77
C GLY A 113 45.62 22.10 3.29
N PHE A 114 44.31 22.33 3.09
CA PHE A 114 43.41 21.29 2.60
C PHE A 114 43.67 20.88 1.14
N LYS A 115 44.17 21.80 0.30
CA LYS A 115 44.56 21.47 -1.09
C LYS A 115 45.79 20.56 -1.14
N GLU A 116 46.75 20.76 -0.25
CA GLU A 116 47.92 19.89 -0.12
C GLU A 116 47.53 18.47 0.34
N VAL A 117 46.68 18.36 1.36
CA VAL A 117 46.23 17.04 1.86
C VAL A 117 45.49 16.25 0.77
N THR A 118 44.64 16.92 -0.04
CA THR A 118 43.95 16.25 -1.15
C THR A 118 44.93 15.77 -2.23
N SER A 119 45.99 16.53 -2.52
CA SER A 119 47.03 16.13 -3.48
C SER A 119 47.87 14.94 -3.00
N VAL A 120 48.18 14.87 -1.70
CA VAL A 120 48.95 13.77 -1.09
C VAL A 120 48.13 12.48 -1.07
N PHE A 121 46.83 12.54 -0.74
CA PHE A 121 45.95 11.36 -0.77
C PHE A 121 45.79 10.78 -2.17
N VAL A 122 45.60 11.62 -3.19
CA VAL A 122 45.50 11.15 -4.59
C VAL A 122 46.81 10.50 -5.04
N HIS A 123 47.95 11.07 -4.65
CA HIS A 123 49.27 10.52 -5.02
C HIS A 123 49.54 9.16 -4.35
N ILE A 124 49.21 9.01 -3.06
CA ILE A 124 49.35 7.74 -2.34
C ILE A 124 48.40 6.66 -2.88
N SER A 125 47.16 7.00 -3.20
CA SER A 125 46.19 6.04 -3.78
C SER A 125 46.61 5.53 -5.15
N VAL A 126 47.15 6.38 -6.03
CA VAL A 126 47.64 5.96 -7.35
C VAL A 126 48.87 5.03 -7.21
N HIS A 127 49.75 5.31 -6.24
CA HIS A 127 50.94 4.50 -6.05
C HIS A 127 50.63 3.09 -5.51
N LEU A 128 49.61 2.96 -4.64
CA LEU A 128 49.18 1.66 -4.11
C LEU A 128 48.45 0.80 -5.16
N HIS A 129 47.73 1.42 -6.10
CA HIS A 129 47.03 0.71 -7.17
C HIS A 129 47.97 0.20 -8.29
N VAL A 130 49.18 0.77 -8.41
CA VAL A 130 50.20 0.34 -9.39
C VAL A 130 51.15 -0.72 -8.79
N CYS A 131 51.19 -0.85 -7.46
CA CYS A 131 52.01 -1.83 -6.75
C CYS A 131 51.24 -3.10 -6.30
N LEU A 132 49.96 -3.23 -6.65
CA LEU A 132 49.12 -4.41 -6.43
C LEU A 132 48.74 -5.03 -7.78
#